data_AF-A0A7L0QJS0-F1
#
_entry.id   AF-A0A7L0QJS0-F1
#
_cell.length_a   1.000
_cell.length_b   1.000
_cell.length_c   1.000
_cell.angle_alpha   90.00
_cell.angle_beta   90.00
_cell.angle_gamma   90.00
#
_symmetry.space_group_name_H-M   'P 1'
#
loop_
_entity.id
_entity.type
_entity.pdbx_description
1 polymer ?
#
loop_
_entity_poly.entity_id
_entity_poly.type
_entity_poly.pdbx_seq_one_letter_code
_entity_poly.pdbx_strand_id
1 'polypeptide(L)'
;QGQLLAKSWSSLFGGAALRGPIYSFNGRNVLADPIWPHRLAWHGSTPRGGHARRWDCQGWRSSGTGQGMASALGEGRLLAGQRHNCSTP
;
A
#
# COMPACT_ATOMS: atom_id res chain seq x y z
N GLN A 1 2.44 -18.19 1.45
CA GLN A 1 2.19 -18.83 0.14
C GLN A 1 3.30 -18.34 -0.78
N GLY A 2 4.21 -19.20 -1.26
CA GLY A 2 5.46 -18.81 -1.95
C GLY A 2 5.29 -18.26 -3.37
N GLN A 3 4.18 -17.57 -3.66
CA GLN A 3 3.88 -17.02 -4.97
C GLN A 3 4.68 -15.74 -5.23
N LEU A 4 5.13 -15.57 -6.46
CA LEU A 4 5.93 -14.42 -6.87
C LEU A 4 5.08 -13.15 -6.93
N LEU A 5 5.38 -12.16 -6.08
CA LEU A 5 4.73 -10.83 -6.10
C LEU A 5 5.38 -9.86 -7.08
N ALA A 6 6.71 -9.83 -7.15
CA ALA A 6 7.47 -8.98 -8.05
C ALA A 6 8.80 -9.66 -8.40
N LYS A 7 9.36 -9.32 -9.56
CA LYS A 7 10.61 -9.92 -10.05
C LYS A 7 11.81 -9.57 -9.16
N SER A 8 11.79 -8.38 -8.58
CA SER A 8 12.82 -7.88 -7.67
C SER A 8 12.27 -6.75 -6.80
N TRP A 9 12.98 -6.44 -5.72
CA TRP A 9 12.71 -5.25 -4.92
C TRP A 9 12.75 -3.96 -5.77
N SER A 10 13.79 -3.80 -6.60
CA SER A 10 13.95 -2.63 -7.47
C SER A 10 12.79 -2.47 -8.46
N SER A 11 12.19 -3.56 -8.94
CA SER A 11 11.07 -3.50 -9.88
C SER A 11 9.83 -2.82 -9.29
N LEU A 12 9.62 -2.90 -7.97
CA LEU A 12 8.49 -2.26 -7.29
C LEU A 12 8.56 -0.73 -7.42
N PHE A 13 9.75 -0.14 -7.27
CA PHE A 13 9.99 1.31 -7.41
C PHE A 13 10.03 1.76 -8.87
N GLY A 14 10.20 0.82 -9.80
CA GLY A 14 10.03 1.05 -11.24
C GLY A 14 8.56 1.04 -11.69
N GLY A 15 7.61 0.88 -10.76
CA GLY A 15 6.18 0.85 -11.07
C GLY A 15 5.68 -0.50 -11.58
N ALA A 16 6.43 -1.59 -11.35
CA ALA A 16 5.96 -2.93 -11.69
C ALA A 16 4.65 -3.25 -10.97
N ALA A 17 3.74 -3.92 -11.69
CA ALA A 17 2.54 -4.47 -11.10
C ALA A 17 2.86 -5.71 -10.24
N LEU A 18 2.20 -5.80 -9.09
CA LEU A 18 2.14 -6.95 -8.22
C LEU A 18 1.49 -8.13 -8.95
N ARG A 19 2.05 -9.30 -8.74
CA ARG A 19 1.62 -10.56 -9.34
C ARG A 19 1.08 -11.46 -8.25
N GLY A 20 -0.14 -11.95 -8.41
CA GLY A 20 -0.74 -12.89 -7.46
C GLY A 20 -1.30 -12.26 -6.18
N PRO A 21 -1.83 -13.11 -5.28
CA PRO A 21 -2.57 -12.69 -4.09
C PRO A 21 -1.66 -12.21 -2.96
N ILE A 22 -2.20 -11.31 -2.14
CA ILE A 22 -1.57 -10.84 -0.89
C ILE A 22 -2.32 -11.50 0.26
N TYR A 23 -1.60 -12.20 1.12
CA TYR A 23 -2.19 -12.87 2.27
C TYR A 23 -1.81 -12.19 3.58
N SER A 24 -2.77 -12.09 4.50
CA SER A 24 -2.52 -11.78 5.90
C SER A 24 -1.82 -12.94 6.62
N PHE A 25 -1.32 -12.70 7.84
CA PHE A 25 -0.66 -13.73 8.65
C PHE A 25 -1.54 -14.94 8.96
N ASN A 26 -2.85 -14.76 9.11
CA ASN A 26 -3.82 -15.85 9.29
C ASN A 26 -4.30 -16.47 7.96
N GLY A 27 -3.64 -16.16 6.84
CA GLY A 27 -3.86 -16.83 5.56
C GLY A 27 -5.05 -16.33 4.73
N ARG A 28 -5.66 -15.19 5.09
CA ARG A 28 -6.79 -14.62 4.34
C ARG A 28 -6.28 -13.78 3.17
N ASN A 29 -6.90 -13.88 2.00
CA ASN A 29 -6.51 -13.11 0.83
C ASN A 29 -7.05 -11.68 0.94
N VAL A 30 -6.17 -10.70 1.18
CA VAL A 30 -6.51 -9.28 1.37
C VAL A 30 -7.29 -8.71 0.18
N LEU A 31 -7.00 -9.20 -1.03
CA LEU A 31 -7.66 -8.72 -2.25
C LEU A 31 -9.07 -9.27 -2.45
N ALA A 32 -9.46 -10.34 -1.76
CA ALA A 32 -10.73 -11.03 -1.99
C ALA A 32 -11.63 -11.06 -0.74
N ASP A 33 -11.03 -10.98 0.44
CA ASP A 33 -11.75 -11.15 1.70
C ASP A 33 -12.47 -9.87 2.12
N PRO A 34 -13.78 -9.94 2.44
CA PRO A 34 -14.60 -8.78 2.75
C PRO A 34 -14.23 -8.08 4.07
N ILE A 35 -13.41 -8.69 4.92
CA ILE A 35 -12.94 -8.05 6.16
C ILE A 35 -12.07 -6.80 5.88
N TRP A 36 -11.53 -6.67 4.65
CA TRP A 36 -10.88 -5.44 4.16
C TRP A 36 -11.83 -4.65 3.25
N PRO A 37 -12.65 -3.73 3.81
CA PRO A 37 -13.54 -2.89 3.00
C PRO A 37 -12.76 -1.93 2.10
N HIS A 38 -11.62 -1.43 2.59
CA HIS A 38 -10.66 -0.63 1.84
C HIS A 38 -9.41 -1.47 1.57
N ARG A 39 -9.19 -1.82 0.31
CA ARG A 39 -8.00 -2.61 -0.12
C ARG A 39 -6.84 -1.65 -0.39
N LEU A 40 -6.48 -0.86 0.61
CA LEU A 40 -5.41 0.12 0.56
C LEU A 40 -4.16 -0.43 1.25
N ALA A 41 -2.99 -0.13 0.69
CA ALA A 41 -1.71 -0.33 1.36
C ALA A 41 -1.08 1.04 1.65
N TRP A 42 -1.05 1.42 2.93
CA TRP A 42 -0.33 2.59 3.40
C TRP A 42 1.19 2.39 3.27
N HIS A 43 1.89 3.37 2.69
CA HIS A 43 3.35 3.28 2.50
C HIS A 43 4.13 4.56 2.85
N GLY A 44 3.49 5.74 2.87
CA GLY A 44 4.14 6.99 3.34
C GLY A 44 5.38 7.39 2.53
N SER A 45 5.45 6.98 1.26
CA SER A 45 6.60 7.19 0.39
C SER A 45 6.20 7.78 -0.95
N THR A 46 7.16 8.37 -1.67
CA THR A 46 6.99 8.78 -3.06
C THR A 46 6.93 7.54 -3.97
N PRO A 47 6.50 7.68 -5.24
CA PRO A 47 6.48 6.56 -6.19
C PRO A 47 7.85 5.90 -6.43
N ARG A 48 8.94 6.61 -6.12
CA ARG A 48 10.33 6.10 -6.21
C ARG A 48 10.87 5.56 -4.87
N GLY A 49 10.03 5.45 -3.84
CA GLY A 49 10.40 4.88 -2.54
C GLY A 49 11.06 5.84 -1.55
N GLY A 50 11.16 7.12 -1.89
CA GLY A 50 11.68 8.14 -0.96
C GLY A 50 10.65 8.46 0.13
N HIS A 51 11.09 8.89 1.31
CA HIS A 51 10.18 9.27 2.40
C HIS A 51 9.32 10.49 2.02
N ALA A 52 7.99 10.34 2.14
CA ALA A 52 7.04 11.41 1.86
C ALA A 52 6.61 12.12 3.16
N ARG A 53 7.52 12.87 3.79
CA ARG A 53 7.33 13.53 5.12
C ARG A 53 6.03 14.31 5.31
N ARG A 54 5.46 14.89 4.25
CA ARG A 54 4.19 15.65 4.34
C ARG A 54 2.95 14.74 4.26
N TRP A 55 3.15 13.49 3.86
CA TRP A 55 2.12 12.52 3.53
C TRP A 55 2.45 11.16 4.17
N ASP A 56 2.82 11.17 5.44
CA ASP A 56 3.08 9.99 6.26
C ASP A 56 2.25 9.99 7.57
N CYS A 57 1.13 10.74 7.59
CA CYS A 57 0.26 10.84 8.76
C CYS A 57 1.00 11.25 10.06
N GLN A 58 1.85 12.28 9.93
CA GLN A 58 2.70 12.79 11.02
C GLN A 58 3.63 11.70 11.58
N GLY A 59 4.26 10.94 10.67
CA GLY A 59 5.09 9.79 11.03
C GLY A 59 4.29 8.65 11.65
N TRP A 60 3.09 8.37 11.12
CA TRP A 60 2.17 7.32 11.58
C TRP A 60 1.62 7.53 12.99
N ARG A 61 1.54 8.79 13.44
CA ARG A 61 1.10 9.16 14.79
C ARG A 61 -0.27 9.83 14.83
N SER A 62 -0.91 10.01 13.68
CA SER A 62 -2.19 10.71 13.58
C SER A 62 -3.15 9.98 12.67
N SER A 63 -4.36 9.77 13.16
CA SER A 63 -5.55 9.37 12.40
C SER A 63 -6.51 10.55 12.18
N GLY A 64 -6.02 11.79 12.36
CA GLY A 64 -6.80 13.01 12.20
C GLY A 64 -6.95 13.44 10.73
N THR A 65 -7.18 14.73 10.49
CA THR A 65 -7.44 15.32 9.16
C THR A 65 -6.23 15.39 8.22
N GLY A 66 -5.14 14.69 8.55
CA GLY A 66 -3.95 14.61 7.72
C GLY A 66 -4.18 13.78 6.46
N GLN A 67 -3.21 13.84 5.55
CA GLN A 67 -3.16 12.93 4.41
C GLN A 67 -1.91 12.06 4.53
N GLY A 68 -1.98 10.85 3.98
CA GLY A 68 -0.82 10.01 3.78
C GLY A 68 -0.81 9.32 2.43
N MET A 69 0.34 8.78 2.05
CA MET A 69 0.49 8.00 0.84
C MET A 69 0.03 6.56 1.07
N ALA A 70 -0.96 6.13 0.29
CA ALA A 70 -1.41 4.76 0.21
C ALA A 70 -1.72 4.41 -1.23
N SER A 71 -1.75 3.11 -1.54
CA SER A 71 -2.07 2.62 -2.88
C SER A 71 -3.26 1.67 -2.86
N ALA A 72 -4.16 1.82 -3.82
CA ALA A 72 -5.22 0.85 -4.05
C ALA A 72 -4.63 -0.46 -4.60
N LEU A 73 -4.69 -1.52 -3.79
CA LEU A 73 -4.13 -2.83 -4.13
C LEU A 73 -4.80 -3.48 -5.35
N GLY A 74 -6.05 -3.09 -5.66
CA GLY A 74 -6.77 -3.52 -6.85
C GLY A 74 -6.15 -3.04 -8.17
N GLU A 75 -5.37 -1.95 -8.15
CA GLU A 75 -4.61 -1.47 -9.32
C GLU A 75 -3.31 -2.27 -9.52
N GLY A 76 -2.99 -3.17 -8.59
CA GLY A 76 -1.78 -3.98 -8.63
C GLY A 76 -0.51 -3.18 -8.43
N ARG A 77 -0.53 -1.92 -7.97
CA ARG A 77 0.68 -1.12 -7.73
C ARG A 77 0.83 -0.81 -6.24
N LEU A 78 2.01 -1.05 -5.68
CA LEU A 78 2.27 -0.83 -4.24
C LEU A 78 2.65 0.63 -3.92
N LEU A 79 3.23 1.34 -4.89
CA LEU A 79 3.75 2.71 -4.73
C LEU A 79 3.08 3.65 -5.76
N ALA A 80 1.76 3.61 -5.81
CA ALA A 80 0.97 4.59 -6.53
C ALA A 80 1.09 5.97 -5.85
N GLY A 81 0.95 7.04 -6.64
CA GLY A 81 1.04 8.41 -6.15
C GLY A 81 -0.22 8.92 -5.45
N GLN A 82 -1.02 8.03 -4.88
CA GLN A 82 -2.35 8.35 -4.33
C GLN A 82 -2.23 8.85 -2.88
N ARG A 83 -3.09 9.82 -2.54
CA ARG A 83 -3.19 10.38 -1.19
C ARG A 83 -4.53 10.00 -0.59
N HIS A 84 -4.50 9.53 0.64
CA HIS A 84 -5.69 9.13 1.39
C HIS A 84 -5.74 9.87 2.72
N ASN A 85 -6.94 10.05 3.27
CA ASN A 85 -7.12 10.65 4.58
C ASN A 85 -6.57 9.69 5.65
N CYS A 86 -5.79 10.19 6.59
CA CYS A 86 -5.23 9.38 7.68
C CYS A 86 -6.30 8.76 8.59
N SER A 87 -7.53 9.27 8.54
CA SER A 87 -8.68 8.67 9.20
C SER A 87 -9.29 7.48 8.44
N THR A 88 -8.82 7.19 7.22
CA THR A 88 -9.26 6.02 6.45
C THR A 88 -8.58 4.76 7.02
N PRO A 89 -9.36 3.78 7.51
CA PRO A 89 -8.81 2.54 8.03
C PRO A 89 -8.18 1.66 6.94
#